data_AF-A0A9D2TLY9-F1
#
_entry.id   AF-A0A9D2TLY9-F1
#
_cell.length_a   1.000
_cell.length_b   1.000
_cell.length_c   1.000
_cell.angle_alpha   90.00
_cell.angle_beta   90.00
_cell.angle_gamma   90.00
#
_symmetry.space_group_name_H-M   'P 1'
#
loop_
_entity.id
_entity.type
_entity.pdbx_description
1 polymer ?
#
loop_
_entity_poly.entity_id
_entity_poly.type
_entity_poly.pdbx_seq_one_letter_code
_entity_poly.pdbx_strand_id
1 'polypeptide(L)' 'MEKLMNILMEIDDSIDYENEKALIDDRLLDSFGVITLVSELEDAFDIDIEASEMTPENFNSAGSIYKMIQRLQEN' A
#
# COMPACT_ATOMS: atom_id res chain seq x y z
N MET A 1 -3.03 11.17 -1.08
CA MET A 1 -3.92 10.34 -0.25
C MET A 1 -5.11 9.80 -1.03
N GLU A 2 -5.94 10.63 -1.67
CA GLU A 2 -7.14 10.16 -2.41
C GLU A 2 -6.82 9.07 -3.45
N LYS A 3 -5.78 9.26 -4.27
CA LYS A 3 -5.36 8.27 -5.27
C LYS A 3 -5.00 6.91 -4.66
N LEU A 4 -4.28 6.91 -3.54
CA LEU A 4 -3.92 5.69 -2.81
C LEU A 4 -5.19 4.98 -2.28
N MET A 5 -6.12 5.73 -1.70
CA MET A 5 -7.36 5.14 -1.19
C MET A 5 -8.19 4.50 -2.29
N ASN A 6 -8.26 5.12 -3.47
CA ASN A 6 -8.97 4.52 -4.61
C ASN A 6 -8.36 3.17 -5.00
N ILE A 7 -7.02 3.07 -5.09
CA ILE A 7 -6.33 1.82 -5.40
C ILE A 7 -6.61 0.76 -4.33
N LEU A 8 -6.52 1.13 -3.05
CA LEU A 8 -6.80 0.21 -1.94
C LEU A 8 -8.26 -0.31 -1.97
N MET A 9 -9.22 0.56 -2.24
CA MET A 9 -10.63 0.20 -2.37
C MET A 9 -10.91 -0.65 -3.63
N GLU A 10 -10.16 -0.46 -4.72
CA GLU A 10 -10.26 -1.32 -5.92
C GLU A 10 -9.72 -2.74 -5.68
N ILE A 11 -8.73 -2.87 -4.78
CA ILE A 11 -8.15 -4.16 -4.41
C ILE A 11 -9.10 -4.94 -3.50
N ASP A 12 -9.56 -4.32 -2.42
CA ASP A 12 -10.51 -4.92 -1.49
C ASP A 12 -11.32 -3.83 -0.77
N ASP A 13 -12.58 -3.65 -1.16
CA ASP A 13 -13.49 -2.67 -0.58
C ASP A 13 -14.09 -3.09 0.77
N SER A 14 -13.77 -4.29 1.26
CA SER A 14 -14.24 -4.81 2.54
C SER A 14 -13.37 -4.39 3.73
N ILE A 15 -12.18 -3.84 3.47
CA ILE A 15 -11.19 -3.45 4.48
C ILE A 15 -11.32 -1.95 4.82
N ASP A 16 -11.33 -1.62 6.10
CA ASP A 16 -11.37 -0.23 6.59
C ASP A 16 -9.95 0.40 6.63
N TYR A 17 -9.38 0.68 5.46
CA TYR A 17 -8.02 1.25 5.36
C TYR A 17 -7.82 2.60 6.06
N GLU A 18 -8.89 3.32 6.40
CA GLU A 18 -8.80 4.59 7.14
C GLU A 18 -8.41 4.36 8.61
N ASN A 19 -8.93 3.29 9.23
CA ASN A 19 -8.71 2.99 10.64
C ASN A 19 -7.71 1.84 10.86
N GLU A 20 -7.54 0.96 9.88
CA GLU A 20 -6.67 -0.19 9.99
C GLU A 20 -5.18 0.18 10.01
N LYS A 21 -4.44 -0.48 10.93
CA LYS A 21 -3.01 -0.23 11.17
C LYS A 21 -2.17 -1.49 11.24
N ALA A 22 -2.75 -2.63 10.88
CA ALA A 22 -2.12 -3.93 10.89
C ALA A 22 -2.49 -4.75 9.63
N LEU A 23 -2.58 -4.09 8.47
CA LEU A 23 -3.07 -4.73 7.23
C LEU A 23 -2.35 -6.03 6.89
N ILE A 24 -1.03 -6.09 7.11
CA ILE A 24 -0.21 -7.28 6.84
C ILE A 24 -0.21 -8.22 8.05
N ASP A 25 -0.02 -7.67 9.24
CA ASP A 25 0.11 -8.45 10.48
C ASP A 25 -1.17 -9.22 10.83
N ASP A 26 -2.34 -8.59 10.68
CA ASP A 26 -3.65 -9.20 10.85
C ASP A 26 -4.12 -9.97 9.60
N ARG A 27 -3.29 -9.99 8.55
CA ARG A 27 -3.57 -10.68 7.26
C ARG A 27 -4.86 -10.22 6.61
N LEU A 28 -5.17 -8.93 6.75
CA LEU A 28 -6.29 -8.29 6.06
C LEU A 28 -5.99 -8.22 4.56
N LEU A 29 -4.76 -7.83 4.20
CA LEU A 29 -4.24 -7.97 2.85
C LEU A 29 -3.47 -9.29 2.73
N ASP A 30 -3.90 -10.13 1.79
CA ASP A 30 -3.19 -11.35 1.46
C ASP A 30 -1.98 -11.08 0.54
N SER A 31 -1.14 -12.10 0.35
CA SER A 31 0.04 -11.99 -0.50
C SER A 31 -0.26 -11.59 -1.95
N PHE A 32 -1.44 -11.91 -2.49
CA PHE A 32 -1.82 -11.49 -3.85
C PHE A 32 -2.23 -10.02 -3.87
N GLY A 33 -3.04 -9.58 -2.91
CA GLY A 33 -3.44 -8.19 -2.74
C GLY A 33 -2.25 -7.26 -2.55
N VAL A 34 -1.22 -7.69 -1.81
CA VAL A 34 0.02 -6.92 -1.67
C VAL A 34 0.78 -6.80 -3.00
N ILE A 35 0.87 -7.88 -3.78
CA ILE A 35 1.55 -7.85 -5.09
C ILE A 35 0.79 -6.94 -6.07
N THR A 36 -0.54 -7.03 -6.10
CA THR A 36 -1.38 -6.14 -6.92
C THR A 36 -1.25 -4.70 -6.47
N LEU A 37 -1.27 -4.44 -5.16
CA LEU A 37 -1.05 -3.12 -4.61
C LEU A 37 0.27 -2.53 -5.08
N VAL A 38 1.37 -3.28 -4.95
CA VAL A 38 2.69 -2.81 -5.41
C VAL A 38 2.64 -2.42 -6.88
N SER A 39 2.13 -3.29 -7.75
CA SER A 39 2.04 -3.01 -9.19
C SER A 39 1.22 -1.73 -9.49
N GLU A 40 0.06 -1.58 -8.86
CA GLU A 40 -0.80 -0.42 -9.05
C GLU A 40 -0.16 0.87 -8.51
N LEU A 41 0.63 0.78 -7.43
CA LEU A 41 1.35 1.92 -6.88
C LEU A 41 2.50 2.37 -7.79
N GLU A 42 3.27 1.44 -8.33
CA GLU A 42 4.35 1.73 -9.28
C GLU A 42 3.79 2.46 -10.50
N ASP A 43 2.75 1.92 -11.13
CA ASP A 43 2.09 2.52 -12.31
C ASP A 43 1.40 3.86 -11.98
N ALA A 44 0.74 3.96 -10.83
CA ALA A 44 0.02 5.16 -10.45
C ALA A 44 0.95 6.31 -10.05
N PHE A 45 2.02 6.04 -9.33
CA PHE A 45 2.86 7.08 -8.74
C PHE A 45 4.19 7.28 -9.48
N ASP A 46 4.45 6.48 -10.53
CA ASP A 46 5.70 6.48 -11.31
C ASP A 46 6.91 6.28 -10.39
N ILE A 47 6.84 5.22 -9.57
CA ILE A 47 7.86 4.82 -8.58
C ILE A 47 8.25 3.36 -8.79
N ASP A 48 9.42 2.98 -8.30
CA ASP A 48 9.86 1.58 -8.21
C ASP A 48 9.83 1.12 -6.74
N ILE A 49 9.14 0.03 -6.44
CA ILE A 49 9.03 -0.53 -5.10
C ILE A 49 9.79 -1.86 -5.05
N GLU A 50 10.95 -1.84 -4.39
CA GLU A 50 11.73 -3.05 -4.18
C GLU A 50 11.08 -4.00 -3.16
N ALA A 51 11.41 -5.29 -3.24
CA ALA A 51 10.99 -6.28 -2.24
C ALA A 51 11.46 -5.94 -0.80
N SER A 52 12.52 -5.13 -0.66
CA SER A 52 13.01 -4.62 0.62
C SER A 52 12.04 -3.62 1.27
N GLU A 53 11.20 -2.94 0.48
CA GLU A 53 10.18 -2.00 0.95
C GLU A 53 8.89 -2.71 1.36
N MET A 54 8.68 -3.98 0.97
CA MET A 54 7.52 -4.81 1.31
C MET A 54 7.54 -5.30 2.77
N THR A 55 7.62 -4.35 3.70
CA THR A 55 7.66 -4.61 5.15
C THR A 55 6.35 -4.16 5.82
N PRO A 56 5.99 -4.76 6.97
CA PRO A 56 4.84 -4.30 7.74
C PRO A 56 4.92 -2.80 8.08
N GLU A 57 6.11 -2.25 8.32
CA GLU A 57 6.29 -0.82 8.61
C GLU A 57 5.76 0.09 7.50
N ASN A 58 5.97 -0.31 6.24
CA ASN A 58 5.53 0.43 5.06
C ASN A 58 4.10 0.08 4.63
N PHE A 59 3.62 -1.14 4.89
CA PHE A 59 2.35 -1.64 4.34
C PHE A 59 1.21 -1.84 5.35
N ASN A 60 1.45 -1.71 6.65
CA ASN A 60 0.42 -1.97 7.67
C ASN A 60 -0.70 -0.93 7.74
N SER A 61 -0.54 0.24 7.13
CA SER A 61 -1.58 1.27 7.12
C SER A 61 -1.51 2.09 5.84
N ALA A 62 -2.65 2.65 5.40
CA ALA A 62 -2.67 3.59 4.28
C ALA A 62 -1.73 4.79 4.50
N GLY A 63 -1.59 5.24 5.76
CA GLY A 63 -0.65 6.29 6.12
C GLY A 63 0.82 5.89 5.94
N SER A 64 1.19 4.65 6.28
CA SER A 64 2.54 4.12 6.06
C SER A 64 2.84 3.99 4.56
N ILE A 65 1.89 3.46 3.79
CA ILE A 65 2.03 3.27 2.35
C ILE A 65 2.24 4.62 1.68
N TYR A 66 1.43 5.62 2.06
CA TYR A 66 1.57 6.98 1.50
C TYR A 66 2.93 7.60 1.82
N LYS A 67 3.47 7.41 3.03
CA LYS A 67 4.81 7.90 3.39
C LYS A 67 5.91 7.22 2.58
N MET A 68 5.80 5.91 2.35
CA MET A 68 6.73 5.18 1.50
C MET A 68 6.70 5.73 0.07
N ILE A 69 5.51 5.92 -0.51
CA ILE A 69 5.35 6.51 -1.84
C ILE A 69 6.02 7.88 -1.92
N GLN A 70 5.75 8.77 -0.95
CA GLN A 70 6.37 10.10 -0.94
C GLN A 70 7.91 10.03 -0.87
N ARG A 71 8.46 9.12 -0.05
CA ARG A 71 9.91 8.90 0.03
C ARG A 71 10.50 8.43 -1.30
N LEU A 72 9.81 7.56 -2.03
CA LEU A 72 10.28 7.03 -3.32
C LEU A 72 10.13 8.04 -4.46
N GLN A 73 9.11 8.91 -4.42
CA GLN A 73 8.93 9.97 -5.42
C GLN A 73 9.93 11.14 -5.29
N GLU A 74 10.56 11.29 -4.13
CA GLU A 74 11.58 12.33 -3.90
C GLU A 74 13.00 11.91 -4.36
N ASN A 75 13.17 10.63 -4.73
CA ASN A 75 14.42 10.08 -5.27
C ASN A 75 14.51 10.21 -6.79
#